data_AF-A0A0K0GRI7-F1
#
_entry.id   AF-A0A0K0GRI7-F1
#
_cell.length_a   1.000
_cell.length_b   1.000
_cell.length_c   1.000
_cell.angle_alpha   90.00
_cell.angle_beta   90.00
_cell.angle_gamma   90.00
#
_symmetry.space_group_name_H-M   'P 1'
#
loop_
_entity.id
_entity.type
_entity.pdbx_description
1 polymer ?
#
loop_
_entity_poly.entity_id
_entity_poly.type
_entity_poly.pdbx_seq_one_letter_code
_entity_poly.pdbx_strand_id
1 'polypeptide(L)'
;MAGSDLEICNANHELQVPSSGAHARVRATEAGADAALAQFDHTVLQALREVQTTLSRYAQDLDRLHLLEQAQQQAELALSQNRRLYQSGRTPYLSSLDAERTLATADMTLANAQAQVSQDQIQLFLTLDGGWDAAAGRSDTTTAR
;
A
#
# COMPACT_ATOMS: atom_id res chain seq x y z
N MET A 1 80.29 17.20 29.55
CA MET A 1 79.75 16.84 28.22
C MET A 1 78.57 15.91 28.51
N ALA A 2 77.38 16.45 28.80
CA ALA A 2 76.41 17.06 27.88
C ALA A 2 75.78 16.02 26.94
N GLY A 3 74.45 15.87 27.03
CA GLY A 3 73.63 15.03 26.14
C GLY A 3 72.55 14.24 26.89
N SER A 4 71.57 14.89 27.53
CA SER A 4 70.19 15.03 27.00
C SER A 4 69.33 13.80 27.28
N ASP A 5 68.66 13.76 28.44
CA ASP A 5 67.28 14.21 28.66
C ASP A 5 66.26 13.20 28.12
N LEU A 6 65.85 12.26 28.98
CA LEU A 6 64.58 12.30 29.72
C LEU A 6 63.40 12.06 28.78
N GLU A 7 63.09 10.77 28.62
CA GLU A 7 61.72 10.29 28.41
C GLU A 7 60.79 10.99 29.40
N ILE A 8 60.04 11.96 28.91
CA ILE A 8 58.76 12.32 29.51
C ILE A 8 57.73 11.98 28.44
N CYS A 9 57.11 10.81 28.59
CA CYS A 9 55.82 10.51 27.97
C CYS A 9 54.85 11.59 28.44
N ASN A 10 54.63 12.61 27.61
CA ASN A 10 53.62 13.62 27.88
C ASN A 10 52.24 13.02 27.56
N ALA A 11 51.73 12.21 28.48
CA ALA A 11 50.31 11.90 28.55
C ALA A 11 49.60 13.14 29.09
N ASN A 12 49.36 14.11 28.21
CA ASN A 12 48.37 15.16 28.43
C ASN A 12 46.99 14.50 28.53
N HIS A 13 46.70 13.89 29.68
CA HIS A 13 45.36 13.51 30.05
C HIS A 13 44.69 14.75 30.65
N GLU A 14 44.36 15.71 29.78
CA GLU A 14 43.36 16.72 30.11
C GLU A 14 42.03 15.98 30.27
N LEU A 15 41.68 15.66 31.51
CA LEU A 15 40.33 15.27 31.86
C LEU A 15 39.44 16.52 31.64
N GLN A 16 39.03 16.73 30.39
CA GLN A 16 38.16 17.81 29.98
C GLN A 16 36.82 17.64 30.70
N VAL A 17 36.63 18.40 31.78
CA VAL A 17 35.34 18.47 32.47
C VAL A 17 34.33 19.04 31.46
N PRO A 18 33.22 18.35 31.17
CA PRO A 18 32.33 18.74 30.09
C PRO A 18 31.80 20.16 30.32
N SER A 19 32.09 21.06 29.37
CA SER A 19 31.56 22.43 29.36
C SER A 19 30.11 22.43 28.89
N SER A 20 29.37 23.50 29.16
CA SER A 20 27.97 23.67 28.70
C SER A 20 27.82 23.47 27.18
N GLY A 21 28.85 23.80 26.38
CA GLY A 21 28.90 23.55 24.94
C GLY A 21 29.04 22.06 24.56
N ALA A 22 29.82 21.28 25.32
CA ALA A 22 29.90 19.82 25.12
C ALA A 22 28.55 19.15 25.42
N HIS A 23 27.90 19.55 26.52
CA HIS A 23 26.55 19.09 26.85
C HIS A 23 25.51 19.51 25.81
N ALA A 24 25.59 20.73 25.26
CA ALA A 24 24.69 21.18 24.20
C ALA A 24 24.85 20.35 22.91
N ARG A 25 26.08 19.97 22.54
CA ARG A 25 26.33 19.08 21.40
C ARG A 25 25.79 17.68 21.62
N VAL A 26 25.98 17.10 22.81
CA VAL A 26 25.42 15.80 23.16
C VAL A 26 23.89 15.83 23.07
N ARG A 27 23.24 16.85 23.64
CA ARG A 27 21.78 17.02 23.52
C ARG A 27 21.30 17.18 22.08
N ALA A 28 22.05 17.90 21.25
CA ALA A 28 21.73 18.04 19.83
C ALA A 28 21.85 16.71 19.08
N THR A 29 22.85 15.89 19.41
CA THR A 29 23.01 14.55 18.82
C THR A 29 21.93 13.57 19.30
N GLU A 30 21.54 13.63 20.57
CA GLU A 30 20.45 12.83 21.14
C GLU A 30 19.12 13.18 20.45
N ALA A 31 18.80 14.47 20.35
CA ALA A 31 17.60 14.93 19.65
C ALA A 31 17.59 14.53 18.15
N GLY A 32 18.76 14.53 17.50
CA GLY A 32 18.90 14.03 16.13
C GLY A 32 18.65 12.53 16.00
N ALA A 33 19.10 11.73 16.97
CA ALA A 33 18.86 10.30 17.02
C ALA A 33 17.37 9.98 17.26
N ASP A 34 16.72 10.70 18.18
CA ASP A 34 15.28 10.57 18.45
C ASP A 34 14.45 10.92 17.20
N ALA A 35 14.83 11.97 16.47
CA ALA A 35 14.18 12.33 15.22
C ALA A 35 14.35 11.26 14.13
N ALA A 36 15.54 10.66 14.02
CA ALA A 36 15.80 9.57 13.07
C ALA A 36 14.96 8.32 13.39
N LEU A 37 14.83 7.97 14.67
CA LEU A 37 13.98 6.87 15.12
C LEU A 37 12.50 7.15 14.82
N ALA A 38 12.01 8.35 15.13
CA ALA A 38 10.63 8.73 14.83
C ALA A 38 10.33 8.67 13.32
N GLN A 39 11.28 9.07 12.47
CA GLN A 39 11.14 9.00 11.01
C GLN A 39 11.09 7.55 10.50
N PHE A 40 11.89 6.67 11.10
CA PHE A 40 11.86 5.24 10.82
C PHE A 40 10.49 4.64 11.21
N ASP A 41 10.04 4.87 12.44
CA ASP A 41 8.76 4.38 12.93
C ASP A 41 7.60 4.86 12.06
N HIS A 42 7.63 6.14 11.66
CA HIS A 42 6.64 6.68 10.75
C HIS A 42 6.61 5.94 9.40
N THR A 43 7.78 5.68 8.81
CA THR A 43 7.90 4.99 7.52
C THR A 43 7.39 3.56 7.61
N VAL A 44 7.73 2.82 8.67
CA VAL A 44 7.28 1.45 8.90
C VAL A 44 5.77 1.40 9.11
N LEU A 45 5.22 2.27 9.96
CA LEU A 45 3.78 2.31 10.23
C LEU A 45 2.98 2.74 9.00
N GLN A 46 3.51 3.63 8.18
CA GLN A 46 2.90 4.01 6.91
C GLN A 46 2.85 2.81 5.95
N ALA A 47 3.96 2.09 5.78
CA ALA A 47 4.01 0.91 4.93
C ALA A 47 3.01 -0.17 5.37
N LEU A 48 2.93 -0.46 6.68
CA LEU A 48 1.96 -1.42 7.23
C LEU A 48 0.51 -1.00 6.97
N ARG A 49 0.21 0.29 7.11
CA ARG A 49 -1.13 0.83 6.83
C ARG A 49 -1.49 0.67 5.35
N GLU A 50 -0.54 0.93 4.46
CA GLU A 50 -0.76 0.81 3.01
C GLU A 50 -1.03 -0.65 2.62
N VAL A 51 -0.22 -1.59 3.11
CA VAL A 51 -0.43 -3.03 2.89
C VAL A 51 -1.80 -3.48 3.43
N GLN A 52 -2.14 -3.08 4.66
CA GLN A 52 -3.45 -3.40 5.25
C GLN A 52 -4.60 -2.87 4.39
N THR A 53 -4.47 -1.65 3.88
CA THR A 53 -5.49 -1.02 3.04
C THR A 53 -5.66 -1.79 1.73
N THR A 54 -4.56 -2.13 1.05
CA THR A 54 -4.60 -2.87 -0.21
C THR A 54 -5.15 -4.29 -0.02
N LEU A 55 -4.74 -5.01 1.03
CA LEU A 55 -5.29 -6.32 1.36
C LEU A 55 -6.79 -6.27 1.68
N SER A 56 -7.22 -5.26 2.43
CA SER A 56 -8.64 -5.11 2.77
C SER A 56 -9.49 -4.84 1.54
N ARG A 57 -9.01 -4.04 0.58
CA ARG A 57 -9.71 -3.80 -0.69
C ARG A 57 -9.79 -5.08 -1.52
N TYR A 58 -8.66 -5.77 -1.69
CA TYR A 58 -8.59 -7.02 -2.44
C TYR A 58 -9.57 -8.08 -1.89
N ALA A 59 -9.63 -8.23 -0.55
CA ALA A 59 -10.57 -9.16 0.08
C ALA A 59 -12.05 -8.77 -0.19
N GLN A 60 -12.39 -7.48 -0.06
CA GLN A 60 -13.75 -7.00 -0.34
C GLN A 60 -14.13 -7.19 -1.81
N ASP A 61 -13.19 -7.02 -2.74
CA ASP A 61 -13.43 -7.20 -4.16
C ASP A 61 -13.58 -8.67 -4.56
N LEU A 62 -12.91 -9.60 -3.86
CA LEU A 62 -13.17 -11.04 -3.99
C LEU A 62 -14.59 -11.42 -3.53
N ASP A 63 -15.03 -10.89 -2.38
CA ASP A 63 -16.40 -11.13 -1.90
C ASP A 63 -17.44 -10.56 -2.88
N ARG A 64 -17.19 -9.35 -3.39
CA ARG A 64 -18.02 -8.72 -4.41
C ARG A 64 -18.06 -9.52 -5.71
N LEU A 65 -16.92 -10.04 -6.15
CA LEU A 65 -16.84 -10.89 -7.34
C LEU A 65 -17.75 -12.11 -7.19
N HIS A 66 -17.70 -12.79 -6.04
CA HIS A 66 -18.53 -13.96 -5.79
C HIS A 66 -20.04 -13.62 -5.81
N LEU A 67 -20.44 -12.48 -5.23
CA LEU A 67 -21.83 -12.02 -5.30
C LEU A 67 -22.27 -11.70 -6.73
N LEU A 68 -21.38 -11.17 -7.56
CA LEU A 68 -21.67 -10.86 -8.97
C LEU A 68 -21.76 -12.13 -9.82
N GLU A 69 -20.96 -13.15 -9.54
CA GLU A 69 -21.11 -14.47 -10.18
C GLU A 69 -22.50 -15.07 -9.88
N GLN A 70 -22.95 -15.00 -8.63
CA GLN A 70 -24.29 -15.44 -8.25
C GLN A 70 -25.38 -14.63 -8.97
N ALA A 71 -25.22 -13.30 -9.04
CA ALA A 71 -26.17 -12.43 -9.74
C ALA A 71 -26.26 -12.75 -11.24
N GLN A 72 -25.12 -13.03 -11.88
CA GLN A 72 -25.04 -13.43 -13.28
C GLN A 72 -25.78 -14.77 -13.51
N GLN A 73 -25.57 -15.76 -12.65
CA GLN A 73 -26.27 -17.05 -12.72
C GLN A 73 -27.80 -16.89 -12.57
N GLN A 74 -28.25 -15.98 -11.69
CA GLN A 74 -29.67 -15.68 -11.55
C GLN A 74 -30.24 -15.00 -12.79
N ALA A 75 -29.49 -14.10 -13.42
CA ALA A 75 -29.90 -13.46 -14.67
C ALA A 75 -30.00 -14.47 -15.82
N GLU A 76 -29.06 -15.42 -15.90
CA GLU A 76 -29.11 -16.52 -16.89
C GLU A 76 -30.34 -17.41 -16.68
N LEU A 77 -30.63 -17.77 -15.42
CA LEU A 77 -31.82 -18.53 -15.07
C LEU A 77 -33.09 -17.76 -15.47
N ALA A 78 -33.19 -16.47 -15.15
CA ALA A 78 -34.33 -15.63 -15.50
C ALA A 78 -34.54 -15.54 -17.02
N LEU A 79 -33.46 -15.42 -17.80
CA LEU A 79 -33.52 -15.46 -19.26
C LEU A 79 -34.04 -16.80 -19.76
N SER A 80 -33.53 -17.92 -19.23
CA SER A 80 -33.97 -19.26 -19.63
C SER A 80 -35.47 -19.48 -19.37
N GLN A 81 -35.98 -18.96 -18.25
CA GLN A 81 -37.40 -19.05 -17.89
C GLN A 81 -38.27 -18.17 -18.80
N ASN A 82 -37.85 -16.93 -19.06
CA ASN A 82 -38.57 -16.03 -19.97
C ASN A 82 -38.64 -16.58 -21.39
N ARG A 83 -37.55 -17.18 -21.89
CA ARG A 83 -37.55 -17.85 -23.20
C ARG A 83 -38.57 -18.98 -23.26
N ARG A 84 -38.67 -19.81 -22.22
CA ARG A 84 -39.68 -20.88 -22.13
C ARG A 84 -41.11 -20.33 -22.10
N LEU A 85 -41.35 -19.28 -21.33
CA LEU A 85 -42.67 -18.64 -21.26
C LEU A 85 -43.09 -18.02 -22.60
N TYR A 86 -42.16 -17.34 -23.28
CA TYR A 86 -42.38 -16.79 -24.61
C TYR A 86 -42.69 -17.89 -25.63
N GLN A 87 -41.91 -18.97 -25.66
CA GLN A 87 -42.15 -20.12 -26.54
C GLN A 87 -43.51 -20.79 -26.29
N SER A 88 -43.99 -20.78 -25.04
CA SER A 88 -45.33 -21.25 -24.68
C SER A 88 -46.45 -20.24 -24.94
N GLY A 89 -46.14 -19.05 -25.47
CA GLY A 89 -47.11 -17.97 -25.72
C GLY A 89 -47.63 -17.29 -24.46
N ARG A 90 -47.01 -17.51 -23.30
CA ARG A 90 -47.46 -17.00 -21.99
C ARG A 90 -46.94 -15.60 -21.67
N THR A 91 -45.89 -15.15 -22.33
CA THR A 91 -45.31 -13.81 -22.16
C THR A 91 -44.96 -13.17 -23.51
N PRO A 92 -45.01 -11.83 -23.63
CA PRO A 92 -44.54 -11.12 -24.82
C PRO A 92 -43.05 -11.32 -25.07
N TYR A 93 -42.62 -11.21 -26.33
CA TYR A 93 -41.20 -11.29 -26.71
C TYR A 93 -40.33 -10.23 -26.01
N LEU A 94 -40.88 -9.05 -25.74
CA LEU A 94 -40.19 -7.97 -25.03
C LEU A 94 -39.67 -8.41 -23.65
N SER A 95 -40.36 -9.30 -22.95
CA SER A 95 -39.89 -9.84 -21.66
C SER A 95 -38.62 -10.68 -21.80
N SER A 96 -38.47 -11.40 -22.92
CA SER A 96 -37.21 -12.12 -23.22
C SER A 96 -36.08 -11.14 -23.51
N LEU A 97 -36.32 -10.09 -24.29
CA LEU A 97 -35.31 -9.09 -24.63
C LEU A 97 -34.83 -8.31 -23.39
N ASP A 98 -35.74 -8.00 -22.47
CA ASP A 98 -35.40 -7.35 -21.19
C ASP A 98 -34.53 -8.28 -20.31
N ALA A 99 -34.84 -9.57 -20.29
CA ALA A 99 -34.01 -10.57 -19.61
C ALA A 99 -32.61 -10.72 -20.27
N GLU A 100 -32.53 -10.67 -21.60
CA GLU A 100 -31.24 -10.68 -22.33
C GLU A 100 -30.40 -9.45 -22.00
N ARG A 101 -31.04 -8.27 -21.96
CA ARG A 101 -30.38 -7.02 -21.55
C ARG A 101 -29.88 -7.10 -20.11
N THR A 102 -30.66 -7.68 -19.21
CA THR A 102 -30.29 -7.88 -17.81
C THR A 102 -29.07 -8.80 -17.68
N LEU A 103 -29.08 -9.95 -18.38
CA LEU A 103 -27.92 -10.86 -18.41
C LEU A 103 -26.69 -10.17 -18.97
N ALA A 104 -26.80 -9.47 -20.10
CA ALA A 104 -25.67 -8.74 -20.68
C ALA A 104 -25.10 -7.69 -19.72
N THR A 105 -25.95 -7.02 -18.94
CA THR A 105 -25.51 -6.06 -17.91
C THR A 105 -24.80 -6.76 -16.75
N ALA A 106 -25.29 -7.93 -16.33
CA ALA A 106 -24.66 -8.74 -15.30
C ALA A 106 -23.28 -9.25 -15.76
N ASP A 107 -23.17 -9.75 -17.00
CA ASP A 107 -21.90 -10.20 -17.60
C ASP A 107 -20.87 -9.06 -17.66
N MET A 108 -21.27 -7.87 -18.13
CA MET A 108 -20.39 -6.69 -18.14
C MET A 108 -19.92 -6.31 -16.73
N THR A 109 -20.81 -6.39 -15.74
CA THR A 109 -20.49 -6.04 -14.35
C THR A 109 -19.53 -7.06 -13.75
N LEU A 110 -19.74 -8.35 -14.01
CA LEU A 110 -18.86 -9.44 -13.59
C LEU A 110 -17.47 -9.31 -14.22
N ALA A 111 -17.40 -9.05 -15.52
CA ALA A 111 -16.12 -8.86 -16.22
C ALA A 111 -15.33 -7.67 -15.64
N ASN A 112 -16.00 -6.55 -15.34
CA ASN A 112 -15.37 -5.41 -14.68
C ASN A 112 -14.85 -5.75 -13.28
N ALA A 113 -15.59 -6.54 -12.50
CA ALA A 113 -15.14 -6.99 -11.18
C ALA A 113 -13.92 -7.92 -11.27
N GLN A 114 -13.90 -8.84 -12.23
CA GLN A 114 -12.73 -9.70 -12.49
C GLN A 114 -11.49 -8.87 -12.86
N ALA A 115 -11.67 -7.83 -13.69
CA ALA A 115 -10.60 -6.91 -14.05
C ALA A 115 -10.12 -6.09 -12.83
N GLN A 116 -11.02 -5.70 -11.93
CA GLN A 116 -10.68 -4.99 -10.70
C GLN A 116 -9.87 -5.88 -9.74
N VAL A 117 -10.32 -7.11 -9.49
CA VAL A 117 -9.60 -8.09 -8.67
C VAL A 117 -8.18 -8.32 -9.21
N SER A 118 -8.02 -8.38 -10.53
CA SER A 118 -6.70 -8.52 -11.17
C SER A 118 -5.81 -7.30 -10.94
N GLN A 119 -6.36 -6.08 -11.01
CA GLN A 119 -5.63 -4.84 -10.71
C GLN A 119 -5.24 -4.77 -9.23
N ASP A 120 -6.13 -5.17 -8.33
CA ASP A 120 -5.89 -5.19 -6.89
C ASP A 120 -4.77 -6.19 -6.52
N GLN A 121 -4.69 -7.35 -7.20
CA GLN A 121 -3.56 -8.28 -7.05
C GLN A 121 -2.23 -7.62 -7.45
N ILE A 122 -2.20 -6.95 -8.61
CA ILE A 122 -1.00 -6.24 -9.07
C ILE A 122 -0.61 -5.15 -8.06
N GLN A 123 -1.59 -4.37 -7.59
CA GLN A 123 -1.36 -3.32 -6.61
C GLN A 123 -0.83 -3.88 -5.28
N LEU A 124 -1.34 -5.03 -4.83
CA LEU A 124 -0.85 -5.72 -3.66
C LEU A 124 0.62 -6.12 -3.81
N PHE A 125 0.99 -6.71 -4.95
CA PHE A 125 2.38 -7.05 -5.25
C PHE A 125 3.28 -5.81 -5.25
N LEU A 126 2.84 -4.73 -5.89
CA LEU A 126 3.59 -3.47 -5.92
C LEU A 126 3.77 -2.88 -4.51
N THR A 127 2.73 -2.88 -3.67
CA THR A 127 2.82 -2.38 -2.29
C THR A 127 3.75 -3.24 -1.43
N LEU A 128 3.76 -4.57 -1.63
CA LEU A 128 4.63 -5.50 -0.88
C LEU A 128 6.10 -5.44 -1.33
N ASP A 129 6.35 -5.19 -2.61
CA ASP A 129 7.71 -5.03 -3.17
C ASP A 129 8.34 -3.66 -2.83
N GLY A 130 7.63 -2.82 -2.05
CA GLY A 130 8.10 -1.49 -1.65
C GLY A 130 7.75 -0.39 -2.64
N GLY A 131 6.88 -0.66 -3.62
CA GLY A 131 6.36 0.30 -4.59
C GLY A 131 7.48 0.93 -5.40
N TRP A 132 8.04 0.18 -6.35
CA TRP A 132 9.35 0.34 -7.01
C TRP A 132 9.85 1.75 -7.41
N ASP A 133 9.06 2.83 -7.35
CA ASP A 133 9.57 4.21 -7.54
C ASP A 133 8.80 5.33 -6.80
N ALA A 134 7.78 5.05 -5.97
CA ALA A 134 7.11 6.11 -5.19
C ALA A 134 7.98 6.68 -4.03
N ALA A 135 9.16 6.09 -3.81
CA ALA A 135 10.21 6.57 -2.92
C ALA A 135 11.32 7.38 -3.63
N ALA A 136 11.48 7.25 -4.95
CA ALA A 136 12.60 7.88 -5.67
C ALA A 136 12.46 9.39 -5.89
N GLY A 137 11.28 9.97 -5.65
CA GLY A 137 11.02 11.41 -5.80
C GLY A 137 10.96 12.23 -4.50
N ARG A 138 11.19 11.63 -3.32
CA ARG A 138 11.14 12.34 -2.02
C ARG A 138 12.52 12.79 -1.50
N SER A 139 13.59 12.53 -2.24
CA SER A 139 14.97 12.86 -1.84
C SER A 139 15.47 14.23 -2.31
N ASP A 140 14.72 14.95 -3.15
CA ASP A 140 15.16 16.25 -3.66
C ASP A 140 14.35 17.41 -3.03
N THR A 141 14.32 17.49 -1.70
CA THR A 141 13.98 18.75 -1.03
C THR A 141 15.12 19.16 -0.10
N THR A 142 15.64 20.36 -0.36
CA THR A 142 16.49 21.15 0.56
C THR A 142 18.00 20.85 0.53
N THR A 143 18.62 21.03 -0.64
CA THR A 143 19.92 21.73 -0.67
C THR A 143 19.68 23.13 -1.20
N ALA A 144 19.12 23.98 -0.34
CA ALA A 144 19.19 25.43 -0.47
C ALA A 144 19.90 25.98 0.77
N ARG A 145 21.23 26.11 0.68
CA ARG A 145 22.05 27.23 1.16
C ARG A 145 23.54 26.88 1.06
#